data_AF-A2EGU9-F1
#
_entry.id   AF-A2EGU9-F1
#
_cell.length_a   1.000
_cell.length_b   1.000
_cell.length_c   1.000
_cell.angle_alpha   90.00
_cell.angle_beta   90.00
_cell.angle_gamma   90.00
#
_symmetry.space_group_name_H-M   'P 1'
#
loop_
_entity.id
_entity.type
_entity.pdbx_description
1 polymer ?
#
loop_
_entity_poly.entity_id
_entity_poly.type
_entity_poly.pdbx_seq_one_letter_code
_entity_poly.pdbx_strand_id
1 'polypeptide(L)'
;MPRIKWEKLAENVATLPGYWAYPVDVRINNKIFKTNFIFLSCISNKVKNSLYSGNSSNNYAFNCNIKDQKTYKVLEELFHGQLTNNDLTDSIDTDLFQFALTIECQDLIEFYYKKFELSNFSIENFDKNIIYCNYCDYNDEFITFISQNISNIGVRKLVEACNFVGYNFAENIINACLKQSIDFNEFICCLIESDSLFFNLIRIIDFSQLSFYTKIRIFNLYLSRKIVDESLSEVIISSLSAITLEHQTSTEEIDKLRKESETSKQEIDELRKESENSKQEIDKLRKKIEELKPALTFKFRKSI
;
A
#
# COMPACT_ATOMS: atom_id res chain seq x y z
N MET A 1 -3.96 -16.58 24.49
CA MET A 1 -3.83 -15.16 24.88
C MET A 1 -2.39 -14.90 25.31
N PRO A 2 -1.69 -13.93 24.69
CA PRO A 2 -0.39 -13.51 25.18
C PRO A 2 -0.54 -12.95 26.61
N ARG A 3 0.39 -13.31 27.48
CA ARG A 3 0.54 -12.71 28.82
C ARG A 3 1.85 -11.95 28.80
N ILE A 4 1.88 -10.79 29.46
CA ILE A 4 3.14 -10.10 29.69
C ILE A 4 3.98 -11.03 30.57
N LYS A 5 5.17 -11.41 30.09
CA LYS A 5 6.09 -12.28 30.84
C LYS A 5 6.82 -11.45 31.89
N TRP A 6 6.08 -10.82 32.80
CA TRP A 6 6.73 -10.41 34.04
C TRP A 6 7.20 -11.70 34.71
N GLU A 7 8.48 -11.80 35.08
CA GLU A 7 8.84 -12.79 36.08
C GLU A 7 7.89 -12.53 37.26
N LYS A 8 7.17 -13.54 37.76
CA LYS A 8 6.26 -13.43 38.93
C LYS A 8 6.88 -12.62 40.09
N LEU A 9 8.21 -12.60 40.15
CA LEU A 9 9.03 -11.76 41.02
C LEU A 9 8.71 -10.26 40.90
N ALA A 10 8.58 -9.68 39.70
CA ALA A 10 8.32 -8.27 39.49
C ALA A 10 6.91 -7.86 39.95
N GLU A 11 5.89 -8.68 39.69
CA GLU A 11 4.52 -8.48 40.20
C GLU A 11 4.48 -8.56 41.74
N ASN A 12 5.18 -9.54 42.32
CA ASN A 12 5.29 -9.66 43.77
C ASN A 12 6.05 -8.48 44.41
N VAL A 13 7.03 -7.89 43.72
CA VAL A 13 7.78 -6.72 44.20
C VAL A 13 6.95 -5.43 44.08
N ALA A 14 6.13 -5.28 43.03
CA ALA A 14 5.22 -4.15 42.85
C ALA A 14 4.18 -4.04 43.97
N THR A 15 3.80 -5.18 44.58
CA THR A 15 2.76 -5.26 45.62
C THR A 15 3.30 -5.14 47.05
N LEU A 16 4.62 -5.01 47.25
CA LEU A 16 5.21 -4.88 48.58
C LEU A 16 4.86 -3.53 49.24
N PRO A 17 4.53 -3.50 50.55
CA PRO A 17 4.20 -2.27 51.25
C PRO A 17 5.38 -1.28 51.31
N GLY A 18 5.05 0.03 51.22
CA GLY A 18 5.99 1.13 50.97
C GLY A 18 7.21 1.28 51.89
N TYR A 19 7.20 0.67 53.08
CA TYR A 19 8.34 0.70 54.01
C TYR A 19 9.53 -0.18 53.57
N TRP A 20 9.32 -1.16 52.68
CA TRP A 20 10.36 -2.05 52.15
C TRP A 20 10.66 -1.81 50.67
N ALA A 21 10.03 -0.80 50.06
CA ALA A 21 9.80 -0.76 48.61
C ALA A 21 10.64 0.27 47.84
N TYR A 22 11.55 1.02 48.49
CA TYR A 22 12.27 2.15 47.86
C TYR A 22 11.32 3.01 47.00
N PRO A 23 10.41 3.78 47.63
CA PRO A 23 9.34 4.46 46.91
C PRO A 23 9.91 5.46 45.90
N VAL A 24 9.37 5.42 44.69
CA VAL A 24 9.76 6.29 43.58
C VAL A 24 8.54 6.97 43.01
N ASP A 25 8.69 8.26 42.73
CA ASP A 25 7.71 9.05 42.00
C ASP A 25 8.04 8.98 40.50
N VAL A 26 7.07 8.52 39.71
CA VAL A 26 7.13 8.48 38.24
C VAL A 26 6.18 9.52 37.69
N ARG A 27 6.72 10.57 37.09
CA ARG A 27 5.93 11.57 36.38
C ARG A 27 5.77 11.15 34.92
N ILE A 28 4.53 10.99 34.46
CA ILE A 28 4.21 10.82 33.04
C ILE A 28 3.40 12.03 32.59
N ASN A 29 4.00 12.88 31.76
CA ASN A 29 3.49 14.21 31.44
C ASN A 29 3.18 15.01 32.73
N ASN A 30 1.90 15.27 33.00
CA ASN A 30 1.43 16.06 34.13
C ASN A 30 0.88 15.22 35.29
N LYS A 31 0.94 13.89 35.21
CA LYS A 31 0.47 12.99 36.28
C LYS A 31 1.64 12.33 36.99
N ILE A 32 1.48 12.12 38.30
CA ILE A 32 2.49 11.51 39.16
C ILE A 32 1.93 10.17 39.65
N PHE A 33 2.73 9.11 39.46
CA PHE A 33 2.46 7.76 39.89
C PHE A 33 3.48 7.37 40.96
N LYS A 34 3.04 6.56 41.92
CA LYS A 34 3.94 5.99 42.93
C LYS A 34 4.18 4.53 42.62
N THR A 35 5.42 4.11 42.72
CA THR A 35 5.78 2.70 42.54
C THR A 35 7.03 2.34 43.35
N ASN A 36 7.44 1.08 43.24
CA ASN A 36 8.64 0.53 43.84
C ASN A 36 9.83 0.71 42.86
N PHE A 37 10.97 1.21 43.35
CA PHE A 37 12.17 1.40 42.52
C PHE A 37 12.61 0.12 41.79
N ILE A 38 12.58 -1.02 42.50
CA ILE A 38 12.96 -2.33 41.95
C ILE A 38 12.02 -2.69 40.81
N PHE A 39 10.70 -2.56 41.02
CA PHE A 39 9.72 -2.81 39.96
C PHE A 39 9.96 -1.90 38.76
N LEU A 40 10.13 -0.59 38.97
CA LEU A 40 10.40 0.36 37.89
C LEU A 40 11.69 -0.02 37.12
N SER A 41 12.73 -0.45 37.82
CA SER A 41 13.98 -0.90 37.20
C SER A 41 13.84 -2.22 36.43
N CYS A 42 12.88 -3.07 36.79
CA CYS A 42 12.56 -4.28 36.02
C CYS A 42 11.84 -3.93 34.72
N ILE A 43 10.94 -2.94 34.75
CA ILE A 43 10.10 -2.62 33.60
C ILE A 43 10.67 -1.50 32.71
N SER A 44 11.71 -0.78 33.13
CA SER A 44 12.30 0.33 32.36
C SER A 44 13.81 0.17 32.24
N ASN A 45 14.29 -0.08 31.01
CA ASN A 45 15.72 -0.10 30.75
C ASN A 45 16.37 1.26 31.00
N LYS A 46 15.65 2.38 30.80
CA LYS A 46 16.15 3.72 31.19
C LYS A 46 16.49 3.80 32.67
N VAL A 47 15.56 3.37 33.53
CA VAL A 47 15.77 3.39 34.99
C VAL A 47 16.86 2.40 35.40
N LYS A 48 16.86 1.18 34.82
CA LYS A 48 17.90 0.16 35.03
C LYS A 48 19.30 0.68 34.66
N ASN A 49 19.43 1.37 33.54
CA ASN A 49 20.71 1.94 33.08
C ASN A 49 21.14 3.13 33.95
N SER A 50 20.20 3.95 34.44
CA SER A 50 20.49 4.99 35.44
C SER A 50 21.04 4.39 36.74
N LEU A 51 20.53 3.23 37.17
CA LEU A 51 21.06 2.52 38.32
C LEU A 51 22.51 2.07 38.09
N TYR A 52 22.80 1.41 36.95
CA TYR A 52 24.16 0.93 36.65
C TYR A 52 25.18 2.07 36.48
N SER A 53 24.74 3.25 36.06
CA SER A 53 25.59 4.44 35.93
C SER A 53 25.75 5.24 37.22
N GLY A 54 25.17 4.79 38.34
CA GLY A 54 25.23 5.50 39.63
C GLY A 54 24.37 6.78 39.69
N ASN A 55 23.52 7.01 38.69
CA ASN A 55 22.64 8.17 38.56
C ASN A 55 21.20 7.83 39.01
N SER A 56 21.04 6.97 40.01
CA SER A 56 19.72 6.61 40.53
C SER A 56 19.05 7.81 41.19
N SER A 57 17.77 8.02 40.88
CA SER A 57 16.93 9.08 41.44
C SER A 57 15.68 8.48 42.07
N ASN A 58 15.06 9.18 43.02
CA ASN A 58 13.73 8.82 43.52
C ASN A 58 12.60 9.44 42.68
N ASN A 59 12.96 10.21 41.65
CA ASN A 59 12.05 10.90 40.75
C ASN A 59 12.45 10.63 39.30
N TYR A 60 11.56 10.02 38.53
CA TYR A 60 11.72 9.83 37.09
C TYR A 60 10.61 10.55 36.34
N ALA A 61 10.94 11.14 35.19
CA ALA A 61 9.99 11.86 34.36
C ALA A 61 10.06 11.34 32.92
N PHE A 62 8.89 11.03 32.37
CA PHE A 62 8.71 10.56 31.01
C PHE A 62 7.66 11.41 30.30
N ASN A 63 7.98 11.84 29.09
CA ASN A 63 7.04 12.56 28.23
C ASN A 63 6.51 11.60 27.17
N CYS A 64 5.21 11.31 27.22
CA CYS A 64 4.52 10.36 26.34
C CYS A 64 3.37 11.07 25.63
N ASN A 65 3.11 10.79 24.35
CA ASN A 65 1.92 11.31 23.68
C ASN A 65 0.70 10.44 24.04
N ILE A 66 0.07 10.74 25.17
CA ILE A 66 -1.13 10.03 25.64
C ILE A 66 -2.37 10.77 25.12
N LYS A 67 -3.14 10.11 24.25
CA LYS A 67 -4.35 10.67 23.64
C LYS A 67 -5.61 10.35 24.46
N ASP A 68 -5.71 9.14 25.00
CA ASP A 68 -6.83 8.72 25.84
C ASP A 68 -6.52 8.95 27.32
N GLN A 69 -7.34 9.76 27.98
CA GLN A 69 -7.19 10.04 29.41
C GLN A 69 -7.37 8.79 30.30
N LYS A 70 -8.10 7.78 29.82
CA LYS A 70 -8.28 6.50 30.52
C LYS A 70 -6.98 5.69 30.57
N THR A 71 -6.03 5.92 29.67
CA THR A 71 -4.70 5.30 29.70
C THR A 71 -4.02 5.52 31.04
N TYR A 72 -4.16 6.70 31.64
CA TYR A 72 -3.57 6.99 32.95
C TYR A 72 -4.10 6.11 34.08
N LYS A 73 -5.35 5.65 34.01
CA LYS A 73 -5.89 4.69 34.96
C LYS A 73 -5.22 3.33 34.79
N VAL A 74 -5.01 2.90 33.55
CA VAL A 74 -4.34 1.64 33.24
C VAL A 74 -2.86 1.68 33.65
N LEU A 75 -2.19 2.83 33.49
CA LEU A 75 -0.84 3.06 34.00
C LEU A 75 -0.78 2.99 35.53
N GLU A 76 -1.78 3.54 36.22
CA GLU A 76 -1.89 3.42 37.68
C GLU A 76 -2.01 1.94 38.09
N GLU A 77 -2.87 1.17 37.43
CA GLU A 77 -3.00 -0.27 37.65
C GLU A 77 -1.67 -1.01 37.38
N LEU A 78 -0.96 -0.67 36.29
CA LEU A 78 0.36 -1.23 35.97
C LEU A 78 1.38 -0.97 37.08
N PHE A 79 1.50 0.26 37.59
CA PHE A 79 2.48 0.59 38.62
C PHE A 79 2.22 -0.05 39.99
N HIS A 80 1.00 -0.57 40.20
CA HIS A 80 0.62 -1.36 41.37
C HIS A 80 0.67 -2.88 41.10
N GLY A 81 1.18 -3.31 39.93
CA GLY A 81 1.25 -4.72 39.55
C GLY A 81 -0.12 -5.35 39.24
N GLN A 82 -1.13 -4.52 38.94
CA GLN A 82 -2.52 -4.93 38.73
C GLN A 82 -2.97 -4.84 37.27
N LEU A 83 -2.04 -4.74 36.31
CA LEU A 83 -2.42 -4.64 34.90
C LEU A 83 -3.17 -5.91 34.44
N THR A 84 -4.49 -5.83 34.36
CA THR A 84 -5.30 -6.89 33.78
C THR A 84 -5.32 -6.72 32.26
N ASN A 85 -4.83 -7.73 31.52
CA ASN A 85 -4.81 -7.80 30.05
C ASN A 85 -6.22 -7.95 29.43
N ASN A 86 -7.20 -7.18 29.90
CA ASN A 86 -8.56 -7.19 29.35
C ASN A 86 -8.58 -6.50 27.98
N ASP A 87 -9.68 -6.66 27.24
CA ASP A 87 -9.90 -6.02 25.94
C ASP A 87 -9.90 -4.49 26.07
N LEU A 88 -8.70 -3.90 26.02
CA LEU A 88 -8.47 -2.46 25.97
C LEU A 88 -8.89 -1.95 24.60
N THR A 89 -9.33 -0.69 24.55
CA THR A 89 -9.59 -0.03 23.27
C THR A 89 -8.28 0.28 22.55
N ASP A 90 -8.31 0.28 21.22
CA ASP A 90 -7.18 0.60 20.34
C ASP A 90 -6.40 1.87 20.74
N SER A 91 -7.11 2.92 21.17
CA SER A 91 -6.46 4.17 21.62
C SER A 91 -5.60 3.96 22.86
N ILE A 92 -6.09 3.19 23.83
CA ILE A 92 -5.35 2.89 25.06
C ILE A 92 -4.16 1.98 24.74
N ASP A 93 -4.37 0.96 23.89
CA ASP A 93 -3.27 0.06 23.48
C ASP A 93 -2.16 0.83 22.75
N THR A 94 -2.50 1.82 21.92
CA THR A 94 -1.53 2.68 21.24
C THR A 94 -0.76 3.55 22.24
N ASP A 95 -1.46 4.21 23.18
CA ASP A 95 -0.82 5.04 24.19
C ASP A 95 0.12 4.21 25.10
N LEU A 96 -0.29 3.00 25.48
CA LEU A 96 0.51 2.10 26.32
C LEU A 96 1.74 1.57 25.58
N PHE A 97 1.63 1.31 24.28
CA PHE A 97 2.79 0.95 23.47
C PHE A 97 3.81 2.09 23.39
N GLN A 98 3.33 3.32 23.16
CA GLN A 98 4.19 4.48 23.15
C GLN A 98 4.85 4.73 24.52
N PHE A 99 4.11 4.50 25.60
CA PHE A 99 4.68 4.50 26.94
C PHE A 99 5.79 3.46 27.07
N ALA A 100 5.55 2.21 26.64
CA ALA A 100 6.53 1.13 26.68
C ALA A 100 7.84 1.50 25.96
N LEU A 101 7.75 2.13 24.79
CA LEU A 101 8.92 2.64 24.07
C LEU A 101 9.62 3.77 24.82
N THR A 102 8.85 4.69 25.38
CA THR A 102 9.40 5.86 26.09
C THR A 102 10.23 5.43 27.31
N ILE A 103 9.81 4.38 28.02
CA ILE A 103 10.55 3.84 29.17
C ILE A 103 11.53 2.72 28.80
N GLU A 104 11.63 2.37 27.51
CA GLU A 104 12.43 1.26 26.97
C GLU A 104 12.10 -0.09 27.62
N CYS A 105 10.80 -0.42 27.72
CA CYS A 105 10.31 -1.67 28.28
C CYS A 105 10.21 -2.77 27.22
N GLN A 106 11.24 -3.62 27.12
CA GLN A 106 11.27 -4.68 26.11
C GLN A 106 10.12 -5.69 26.25
N ASP A 107 9.75 -6.07 27.48
CA ASP A 107 8.69 -7.06 27.72
C ASP A 107 7.31 -6.56 27.28
N LEU A 108 7.01 -5.27 27.52
CA LEU A 108 5.77 -4.65 27.04
C LEU A 108 5.78 -4.49 25.53
N ILE A 109 6.90 -4.11 24.93
CA ILE A 109 7.03 -4.02 23.47
C ILE A 109 6.76 -5.41 22.86
N GLU A 110 7.45 -6.46 23.32
CA GLU A 110 7.24 -7.82 22.85
C GLU A 110 5.81 -8.33 23.05
N PHE A 111 5.17 -7.94 24.16
CA PHE A 111 3.78 -8.29 24.41
C PHE A 111 2.86 -7.72 23.33
N TYR A 112 3.03 -6.46 22.95
CA TYR A 112 2.23 -5.83 21.90
C TYR A 112 2.54 -6.39 20.51
N TYR A 113 3.81 -6.69 20.21
CA TYR A 113 4.18 -7.40 18.99
C TYR A 113 3.45 -8.75 18.85
N LYS A 114 3.34 -9.51 19.94
CA LYS A 114 2.61 -10.79 19.96
C LYS A 114 1.10 -10.60 19.95
N LYS A 115 0.57 -9.59 20.67
CA LYS A 115 -0.87 -9.30 20.77
C LYS A 115 -1.46 -8.90 19.42
N PHE A 116 -0.73 -8.12 18.63
CA PHE A 116 -1.19 -7.61 17.34
C PHE A 116 -0.57 -8.31 16.13
N GLU A 117 0.19 -9.38 16.37
CA GLU A 117 0.85 -10.16 15.32
C GLU A 117 1.67 -9.29 14.35
N LEU A 118 2.42 -8.32 14.88
CA LEU A 118 3.15 -7.30 14.09
C LEU A 118 4.30 -7.88 13.24
N SER A 119 4.55 -9.18 13.34
CA SER A 119 5.53 -9.92 12.54
C SER A 119 4.89 -10.87 11.53
N ASN A 120 3.55 -10.97 11.49
CA ASN A 120 2.81 -11.89 10.63
C ASN A 120 1.93 -11.09 9.68
N PHE A 121 2.49 -10.55 8.60
CA PHE A 121 1.79 -9.59 7.75
C PHE A 121 0.60 -10.21 7.00
N SER A 122 -0.58 -9.63 7.17
CA SER A 122 -1.83 -10.01 6.51
C SER A 122 -2.67 -8.77 6.17
N ILE A 123 -3.66 -8.92 5.30
CA ILE A 123 -4.56 -7.82 4.95
C ILE A 123 -5.39 -7.40 6.18
N GLU A 124 -5.75 -8.36 7.02
CA GLU A 124 -6.58 -8.16 8.21
C GLU A 124 -5.85 -7.36 9.30
N ASN A 125 -4.53 -7.54 9.42
CA ASN A 125 -3.72 -6.82 10.40
C ASN A 125 -2.96 -5.61 9.84
N PHE A 126 -3.19 -5.24 8.58
CA PHE A 126 -2.52 -4.12 7.92
C PHE A 126 -2.61 -2.83 8.75
N ASP A 127 -3.81 -2.47 9.23
CA ASP A 127 -4.02 -1.22 9.99
C ASP A 127 -3.20 -1.18 11.27
N LYS A 128 -3.11 -2.31 11.98
CA LYS A 128 -2.28 -2.42 13.18
C LYS A 128 -0.81 -2.25 12.83
N ASN A 129 -0.33 -2.93 11.79
CA ASN A 129 1.06 -2.78 11.36
C ASN A 129 1.39 -1.34 10.95
N ILE A 130 0.48 -0.63 10.28
CA ILE A 130 0.67 0.80 9.94
C ILE A 130 0.74 1.68 11.19
N ILE A 131 -0.13 1.45 12.18
CA ILE A 131 -0.11 2.23 13.43
C ILE A 131 1.23 2.05 14.15
N TYR A 132 1.69 0.80 14.26
CA TYR A 132 2.85 0.46 15.08
C TYR A 132 4.20 0.64 14.38
N CYS A 133 4.25 0.62 13.04
CA CYS A 133 5.50 0.86 12.31
C CYS A 133 6.03 2.29 12.47
N ASN A 134 5.16 3.26 12.75
CA ASN A 134 5.57 4.65 13.04
C ASN A 134 6.40 4.78 14.34
N TYR A 135 6.45 3.71 15.13
CA TYR A 135 7.07 3.72 16.46
C TYR A 135 8.27 2.78 16.58
N CYS A 136 8.36 1.73 15.76
CA CYS A 136 9.41 0.72 15.86
C CYS A 136 10.16 0.48 14.55
N ASP A 137 10.03 1.42 13.61
CA ASP A 137 10.41 1.25 12.22
C ASP A 137 9.68 0.07 11.55
N TYR A 138 9.66 0.06 10.22
CA TYR A 138 9.19 -1.08 9.43
C TYR A 138 10.40 -1.80 8.83
N ASN A 139 10.28 -3.12 8.64
CA ASN A 139 11.30 -3.92 7.98
C ASN A 139 11.00 -4.09 6.48
N ASP A 140 12.00 -4.58 5.74
CA ASP A 140 11.89 -4.84 4.31
C ASP A 140 10.77 -5.85 4.00
N GLU A 141 10.55 -6.83 4.88
CA GLU A 141 9.49 -7.84 4.72
C GLU A 141 8.09 -7.20 4.69
N PHE A 142 7.84 -6.21 5.55
CA PHE A 142 6.56 -5.49 5.56
C PHE A 142 6.37 -4.67 4.29
N ILE A 143 7.42 -3.99 3.82
CA ILE A 143 7.41 -3.23 2.57
C ILE A 143 7.16 -4.15 1.38
N THR A 144 7.82 -5.30 1.33
CA THR A 144 7.58 -6.33 0.31
C THR A 144 6.14 -6.81 0.35
N PHE A 145 5.61 -7.15 1.52
CA PHE A 145 4.21 -7.55 1.69
C PHE A 145 3.25 -6.49 1.13
N ILE A 146 3.43 -5.21 1.48
CA ILE A 146 2.58 -4.11 1.00
C ILE A 146 2.66 -4.00 -0.52
N SER A 147 3.87 -3.96 -1.08
CA SER A 147 4.07 -3.79 -2.53
C SER A 147 3.35 -4.89 -3.32
N GLN A 148 3.40 -6.13 -2.84
CA GLN A 148 2.75 -7.28 -3.49
C GLN A 148 1.22 -7.30 -3.33
N ASN A 149 0.67 -6.48 -2.42
CA ASN A 149 -0.74 -6.50 -2.05
C ASN A 149 -1.44 -5.15 -2.25
N ILE A 150 -0.91 -4.24 -3.07
CA ILE A 150 -1.49 -2.90 -3.31
C ILE A 150 -2.98 -2.98 -3.70
N SER A 151 -3.33 -3.90 -4.60
CA SER A 151 -4.72 -4.09 -5.04
C SER A 151 -5.64 -4.61 -3.93
N ASN A 152 -5.14 -5.54 -3.11
CA ASN A 152 -5.89 -6.14 -2.00
C ASN A 152 -6.07 -5.18 -0.81
N ILE A 153 -5.06 -4.36 -0.52
CA ILE A 153 -5.11 -3.31 0.51
C ILE A 153 -6.05 -2.18 0.06
N GLY A 154 -6.02 -1.87 -1.23
CA GLY A 154 -6.75 -0.76 -1.84
C GLY A 154 -5.92 0.53 -1.84
N VAL A 155 -5.81 1.15 -3.02
CA VAL A 155 -4.98 2.34 -3.26
C VAL A 155 -5.27 3.47 -2.27
N ARG A 156 -6.55 3.78 -2.03
CA ARG A 156 -6.94 4.84 -1.10
C ARG A 156 -6.42 4.61 0.31
N LYS A 157 -6.59 3.38 0.81
CA LYS A 157 -6.15 2.99 2.16
C LYS A 157 -4.63 3.07 2.28
N LEU A 158 -3.92 2.64 1.24
CA LEU A 158 -2.47 2.73 1.19
C LEU A 158 -1.96 4.18 1.13
N VAL A 159 -2.64 5.05 0.37
CA VAL A 159 -2.34 6.50 0.34
C VAL A 159 -2.56 7.13 1.71
N GLU A 160 -3.65 6.81 2.40
CA GLU A 160 -3.90 7.26 3.79
C GLU A 160 -2.78 6.79 4.73
N ALA A 161 -2.31 5.54 4.58
CA ALA A 161 -1.17 5.03 5.34
C ALA A 161 0.14 5.78 5.02
N CYS A 162 0.44 6.09 3.76
CA CYS A 162 1.61 6.88 3.38
C CYS A 162 1.57 8.31 3.92
N ASN A 163 0.40 8.95 3.94
CA ASN A 163 0.22 10.26 4.56
C ASN A 163 0.43 10.20 6.08
N PHE A 164 0.04 9.09 6.71
CA PHE A 164 0.20 8.88 8.15
C PHE A 164 1.65 8.60 8.56
N VAL A 165 2.34 7.68 7.86
CA VAL A 165 3.71 7.25 8.20
C VAL A 165 4.76 8.20 7.62
N GLY A 166 4.52 8.75 6.44
CA GLY A 166 5.35 9.79 5.82
C GLY A 166 6.08 9.36 4.54
N TYR A 167 6.89 10.30 4.02
CA TYR A 167 7.53 10.22 2.71
C TYR A 167 8.42 8.98 2.53
N ASN A 168 9.32 8.72 3.48
CA ASN A 168 10.27 7.61 3.39
C ASN A 168 9.57 6.25 3.24
N PHE A 169 8.40 6.09 3.88
CA PHE A 169 7.60 4.87 3.77
C PHE A 169 7.05 4.71 2.37
N ALA A 170 6.48 5.77 1.80
CA ALA A 170 6.01 5.76 0.42
C ALA A 170 7.14 5.50 -0.58
N GLU A 171 8.30 6.13 -0.38
CA GLU A 171 9.50 5.92 -1.20
C GLU A 171 9.95 4.45 -1.18
N ASN A 172 9.98 3.83 0.00
CA ASN A 172 10.34 2.43 0.15
C ASN A 172 9.35 1.49 -0.56
N ILE A 173 8.05 1.78 -0.49
CA ILE A 173 7.04 1.02 -1.24
C ILE A 173 7.26 1.17 -2.75
N ILE A 174 7.47 2.39 -3.26
CA ILE A 174 7.73 2.62 -4.70
C ILE A 174 8.99 1.89 -5.16
N ASN A 175 10.08 1.97 -4.39
CA ASN A 175 11.31 1.25 -4.68
C ASN A 175 11.10 -0.27 -4.70
N ALA A 176 10.28 -0.81 -3.79
CA ALA A 176 9.94 -2.22 -3.79
C ALA A 176 9.10 -2.62 -5.01
N CYS A 177 8.17 -1.77 -5.46
CA CYS A 177 7.41 -2.01 -6.68
C CYS A 177 8.29 -2.00 -7.92
N LEU A 178 9.20 -1.02 -8.04
CA LEU A 178 10.18 -0.93 -9.14
C LEU A 178 11.05 -2.18 -9.20
N LYS A 179 11.61 -2.64 -8.07
CA LYS A 179 12.46 -3.84 -7.99
C LYS A 179 11.72 -5.12 -8.38
N GLN A 180 10.42 -5.20 -8.09
CA GLN A 180 9.60 -6.39 -8.33
C GLN A 180 8.75 -6.31 -9.60
N SER A 181 8.88 -5.22 -10.38
CA SER A 181 8.06 -4.94 -11.57
C SER A 181 6.55 -5.04 -11.30
N ILE A 182 6.13 -4.55 -10.12
CA ILE A 182 4.72 -4.51 -9.70
C ILE A 182 4.08 -3.25 -10.30
N ASP A 183 2.85 -3.36 -10.80
CA ASP A 183 2.09 -2.19 -11.25
C ASP A 183 1.71 -1.27 -10.07
N PHE A 184 2.24 -0.05 -10.07
CA PHE A 184 1.97 0.99 -9.07
C PHE A 184 1.38 2.27 -9.68
N ASN A 185 0.91 2.21 -10.94
CA ASN A 185 0.48 3.38 -11.71
C ASN A 185 -0.63 4.19 -11.03
N GLU A 186 -1.70 3.54 -10.60
CA GLU A 186 -2.80 4.23 -9.91
C GLU A 186 -2.35 4.73 -8.53
N PHE A 187 -1.52 3.94 -7.84
CA PHE A 187 -1.02 4.29 -6.51
C PHE A 187 -0.18 5.57 -6.52
N ILE A 188 0.79 5.71 -7.42
CA ILE A 188 1.63 6.92 -7.49
C ILE A 188 0.82 8.16 -7.86
N CYS A 189 -0.15 8.05 -8.76
CA CYS A 189 -1.03 9.17 -9.10
C CYS A 189 -1.86 9.62 -7.89
N CYS A 190 -2.55 8.70 -7.21
CA CYS A 190 -3.34 9.03 -6.02
C CYS A 190 -2.49 9.59 -4.88
N LEU A 191 -1.26 9.09 -4.72
CA LEU A 191 -0.33 9.56 -3.71
C LEU A 191 0.11 11.00 -3.98
N ILE A 192 0.48 11.31 -5.23
CA ILE A 192 0.82 12.68 -5.66
C ILE A 192 -0.40 13.61 -5.51
N GLU A 193 -1.60 13.11 -5.81
CA GLU A 193 -2.85 13.86 -5.62
C GLU A 193 -3.14 14.16 -4.15
N SER A 194 -2.78 13.28 -3.21
CA SER A 194 -3.04 13.53 -1.79
C SER A 194 -2.14 14.62 -1.21
N ASP A 195 -0.85 14.64 -1.56
CA ASP A 195 0.10 15.64 -1.07
C ASP A 195 1.17 15.98 -2.12
N SER A 196 1.46 17.27 -2.29
CA SER A 196 2.50 17.77 -3.18
C SER A 196 3.91 17.28 -2.86
N LEU A 197 4.20 16.93 -1.60
CA LEU A 197 5.50 16.42 -1.20
C LEU A 197 5.89 15.15 -1.96
N PHE A 198 4.91 14.32 -2.32
CA PHE A 198 5.13 13.08 -3.06
C PHE A 198 5.51 13.27 -4.53
N PHE A 199 5.44 14.49 -5.08
CA PHE A 199 6.02 14.77 -6.40
C PHE A 199 7.51 14.42 -6.47
N ASN A 200 8.24 14.50 -5.35
CA ASN A 200 9.64 14.16 -5.32
C ASN A 200 9.93 12.68 -5.64
N LEU A 201 8.94 11.79 -5.46
CA LEU A 201 9.07 10.37 -5.82
C LEU A 201 9.27 10.17 -7.33
N ILE A 202 8.84 11.13 -8.15
CA ILE A 202 9.03 11.08 -9.60
C ILE A 202 10.52 11.02 -9.97
N ARG A 203 11.41 11.58 -9.14
CA ARG A 203 12.86 11.60 -9.39
C ARG A 203 13.51 10.22 -9.33
N ILE A 204 12.91 9.28 -8.59
CA ILE A 204 13.43 7.92 -8.45
C ILE A 204 12.73 6.93 -9.40
N ILE A 205 11.64 7.36 -10.04
CA ILE A 205 10.85 6.50 -10.93
C ILE A 205 11.42 6.61 -12.35
N ASP A 206 11.73 5.44 -12.94
CA ASP A 206 11.92 5.34 -14.37
C ASP A 206 10.56 5.48 -15.08
N PHE A 207 10.37 6.60 -15.79
CA PHE A 207 9.13 6.89 -16.52
C PHE A 207 8.78 5.83 -17.55
N SER A 208 9.74 5.05 -18.07
CA SER A 208 9.45 3.97 -19.00
C SER A 208 8.58 2.87 -18.39
N GLN A 209 8.60 2.74 -17.06
CA GLN A 209 7.78 1.77 -16.31
C GLN A 209 6.36 2.26 -16.04
N LEU A 210 6.07 3.52 -16.32
CA LEU A 210 4.74 4.10 -16.15
C LEU A 210 3.89 3.90 -17.41
N SER A 211 2.60 3.66 -17.22
CA SER A 211 1.64 3.65 -18.32
C SER A 211 1.53 5.04 -18.96
N PHE A 212 1.19 5.09 -20.25
CA PHE A 212 0.96 6.36 -20.95
C PHE A 212 -0.06 7.26 -20.23
N TYR A 213 -1.15 6.68 -19.72
CA TYR A 213 -2.18 7.41 -18.98
C TYR A 213 -1.63 8.03 -17.69
N THR A 214 -0.82 7.27 -16.94
CA THR A 214 -0.16 7.73 -15.70
C THR A 214 0.77 8.91 -15.98
N LYS A 215 1.58 8.82 -17.04
CA LYS A 215 2.49 9.90 -17.45
C LYS A 215 1.71 11.20 -17.70
N ILE A 216 0.62 11.12 -18.46
CA ILE A 216 -0.26 12.27 -18.73
C ILE A 216 -0.90 12.81 -17.45
N ARG A 217 -1.39 11.94 -16.55
CA ARG A 217 -2.00 12.35 -15.29
C ARG A 217 -1.01 13.09 -14.39
N ILE A 218 0.20 12.56 -14.24
CA ILE A 218 1.30 13.21 -13.50
C ILE A 218 1.63 14.58 -14.10
N PHE A 219 1.75 14.66 -15.43
CA PHE A 219 2.00 15.91 -16.13
C PHE A 219 0.92 16.97 -15.88
N ASN A 220 -0.35 16.57 -15.99
CA ASN A 220 -1.47 17.47 -15.70
C ASN A 220 -1.48 17.95 -14.25
N LEU A 221 -1.15 17.07 -13.30
CA LEU A 221 -1.03 17.43 -11.89
C LEU A 221 0.10 18.45 -11.69
N TYR A 222 1.26 18.24 -12.33
CA TYR A 222 2.40 19.16 -12.29
C TYR A 222 2.01 20.58 -12.74
N LEU A 223 1.35 20.68 -13.90
CA LEU A 223 0.87 21.96 -14.45
C LEU A 223 -0.17 22.62 -13.53
N SER A 224 -1.12 21.84 -13.03
CA SER A 224 -2.23 22.35 -12.21
C SER A 224 -1.74 22.96 -10.89
N ARG A 225 -0.68 22.40 -10.31
CA ARG A 225 -0.14 22.82 -9.01
C ARG A 225 0.89 23.93 -9.08
N LYS A 226 1.31 24.35 -10.28
CA LYS A 226 2.30 25.41 -10.50
C LYS A 226 3.57 25.18 -9.66
N ILE A 227 4.09 23.95 -9.68
CA ILE A 227 5.30 23.58 -8.95
C ILE A 227 6.48 24.38 -9.50
N VAL A 228 7.22 25.06 -8.62
CA VAL A 228 8.41 25.86 -8.97
C VAL A 228 9.66 25.16 -8.44
N ASP A 229 9.93 23.99 -8.99
CA ASP A 229 11.13 23.20 -8.68
C ASP A 229 11.83 22.90 -10.01
N GLU A 230 13.01 23.48 -10.20
CA GLU A 230 13.79 23.34 -11.43
C GLU A 230 14.17 21.89 -11.72
N SER A 231 14.55 21.13 -10.69
CA SER A 231 14.95 19.74 -10.87
C SER A 231 13.76 18.82 -11.21
N LEU A 232 12.57 19.09 -10.65
CA LEU A 232 11.36 18.41 -11.10
C LEU A 232 10.95 18.85 -12.52
N SER A 233 11.17 20.12 -12.86
CA SER A 233 10.91 20.64 -14.21
C SER A 233 11.72 19.87 -15.25
N GLU A 234 13.00 19.61 -15.00
CA GLU A 234 13.86 18.84 -15.91
C GLU A 234 13.34 17.41 -16.13
N VAL A 235 12.94 16.71 -15.06
CA VAL A 235 12.37 15.35 -15.16
C VAL A 235 11.05 15.36 -15.94
N ILE A 236 10.19 16.35 -15.71
CA ILE A 236 8.92 16.49 -16.44
C ILE A 236 9.15 16.86 -17.92
N ILE A 237 10.10 17.75 -18.23
CA ILE A 237 10.41 18.15 -19.61
C ILE A 237 11.02 16.99 -20.39
N SER A 238 11.92 16.21 -19.78
CA SER A 238 12.49 15.02 -20.41
C SER A 238 11.43 13.95 -20.70
N SER A 239 10.52 13.71 -19.76
CA SER A 239 9.41 12.76 -19.96
C SER A 239 8.38 13.21 -21.00
N LEU A 240 8.16 14.52 -21.18
CA LEU A 240 7.29 15.06 -22.24
C LEU A 240 7.74 14.65 -23.65
N SER A 241 9.04 14.62 -23.89
CA SER A 241 9.59 14.18 -25.17
C SER A 241 9.24 12.72 -25.44
N ALA A 242 9.35 11.86 -24.42
CA ALA A 242 8.97 10.45 -24.51
C ALA A 242 7.47 10.27 -24.75
N ILE A 243 6.62 11.00 -24.01
CA ILE A 243 5.16 11.00 -24.20
C ILE A 243 4.78 11.42 -25.63
N THR A 244 5.42 12.47 -26.15
CA THR A 244 5.14 12.98 -27.50
C THR A 244 5.50 11.95 -28.57
N LEU A 245 6.64 11.27 -28.41
CA LEU A 245 7.06 10.20 -29.32
C LEU A 245 6.11 9.00 -29.27
N GLU A 246 5.77 8.50 -28.07
CA GLU A 246 4.80 7.41 -27.89
C GLU A 246 3.44 7.72 -28.53
N HIS A 247 2.97 8.97 -28.40
CA HIS A 247 1.73 9.43 -29.04
C HIS A 247 1.84 9.46 -30.56
N GLN A 248 2.95 9.95 -31.12
CA GLN A 248 3.18 9.98 -32.57
C GLN A 248 3.18 8.57 -33.16
N THR A 249 3.95 7.64 -32.57
CA THR A 249 3.98 6.25 -33.01
C THR A 249 2.59 5.60 -32.96
N SER A 250 1.85 5.81 -31.87
CA SER A 250 0.48 5.29 -31.75
C SER A 250 -0.46 5.87 -32.82
N THR A 251 -0.30 7.15 -33.17
CA THR A 251 -1.09 7.81 -34.21
C THR A 251 -0.79 7.22 -35.59
N GLU A 252 0.49 6.98 -35.90
CA GLU A 252 0.92 6.35 -37.15
C GLU A 252 0.39 4.91 -37.28
N GLU A 253 0.40 4.14 -36.20
CA GLU A 253 -0.17 2.79 -36.16
C GLU A 253 -1.69 2.81 -36.37
N ILE A 254 -2.42 3.73 -35.75
CA ILE A 254 -3.87 3.90 -35.94
C ILE A 254 -4.18 4.23 -37.40
N ASP A 255 -3.42 5.14 -38.03
CA ASP A 255 -3.61 5.51 -39.43
C ASP A 255 -3.31 4.33 -40.37
N LYS A 256 -2.31 3.51 -40.05
CA LYS A 256 -2.01 2.29 -40.80
C LYS A 256 -3.16 1.29 -40.69
N LEU A 257 -3.63 0.99 -39.48
CA LEU A 257 -4.75 0.08 -39.25
C LEU A 257 -6.04 0.56 -39.92
N ARG A 258 -6.25 1.88 -39.96
CA ARG A 258 -7.40 2.48 -40.64
C ARG A 258 -7.35 2.24 -42.15
N LYS A 259 -6.19 2.43 -42.78
CA LYS A 259 -5.98 2.14 -44.21
C LYS A 259 -6.19 0.65 -44.50
N GLU A 260 -5.61 -0.23 -43.69
CA GLU A 260 -5.79 -1.69 -43.83
C GLU A 260 -7.27 -2.10 -43.70
N SER A 261 -8.00 -1.49 -42.76
CA SER A 261 -9.44 -1.71 -42.61
C SER A 261 -10.24 -1.21 -43.82
N GLU A 262 -9.87 -0.07 -44.41
CA GLU A 262 -10.51 0.47 -45.61
C GLU A 262 -10.26 -0.42 -46.83
N THR A 263 -9.04 -0.89 -47.04
CA THR A 263 -8.70 -1.85 -48.10
C THR A 263 -9.49 -3.16 -47.94
N SER A 264 -9.53 -3.71 -46.72
CA SER A 264 -10.28 -4.94 -46.43
C SER A 264 -11.78 -4.78 -46.72
N LYS A 265 -12.35 -3.59 -46.46
CA LYS A 265 -13.76 -3.30 -46.81
C LYS A 265 -13.98 -3.30 -48.32
N GLN A 266 -13.06 -2.70 -49.09
CA GLN A 266 -13.14 -2.68 -50.55
C GLN A 266 -13.06 -4.11 -51.12
N GLU A 267 -12.14 -4.93 -50.64
CA GLU A 267 -12.02 -6.34 -51.05
C GLU A 267 -13.29 -7.14 -50.72
N ILE A 268 -13.89 -6.93 -49.55
CA ILE A 268 -15.18 -7.56 -49.19
C ILE A 268 -16.29 -7.14 -50.15
N ASP A 269 -16.36 -5.87 -50.54
CA ASP A 269 -17.39 -5.38 -51.46
C ASP A 269 -17.17 -5.91 -52.89
N GLU A 270 -15.92 -6.08 -53.33
CA GLU A 270 -15.59 -6.72 -54.60
C GLU A 270 -15.99 -8.20 -54.61
N LEU A 271 -15.61 -8.95 -53.57
CA LEU A 271 -16.00 -10.36 -53.42
C LEU A 271 -17.52 -10.53 -53.35
N ARG A 272 -18.25 -9.59 -52.75
CA ARG A 272 -19.72 -9.58 -52.75
C ARG A 272 -20.28 -9.40 -54.16
N LYS A 273 -19.74 -8.47 -54.95
CA LYS A 273 -20.15 -8.28 -56.35
C LYS A 273 -19.84 -9.50 -57.19
N GLU A 274 -18.65 -10.09 -57.04
CA GLU A 274 -18.26 -11.30 -57.76
C GLU A 274 -19.18 -12.47 -57.41
N SER A 275 -19.47 -12.66 -56.11
CA SER A 275 -20.42 -13.68 -55.65
C SER A 275 -21.81 -13.50 -56.24
N GLU A 276 -22.32 -12.27 -56.30
CA GLU A 276 -23.62 -11.95 -56.89
C GLU A 276 -23.65 -12.24 -58.40
N ASN A 277 -22.58 -11.89 -59.12
CA ASN A 277 -22.42 -12.21 -60.54
C ASN A 277 -22.38 -13.72 -60.79
N SER A 278 -21.62 -14.48 -59.99
CA SER A 278 -21.57 -15.94 -60.09
C SER A 278 -22.94 -16.57 -59.82
N LYS A 279 -23.72 -16.07 -58.85
CA LYS A 279 -25.10 -16.53 -58.63
C LYS A 279 -25.98 -16.30 -59.87
N GLN A 280 -25.89 -15.12 -60.47
CA GLN A 280 -26.65 -14.81 -61.68
C GLN A 280 -26.26 -15.71 -62.87
N GLU A 281 -24.97 -16.03 -63.04
CA GLU A 281 -24.53 -16.97 -64.07
C GLU A 281 -25.02 -18.40 -63.81
N ILE A 282 -24.96 -18.87 -62.56
CA ILE A 282 -25.49 -20.18 -62.16
C ILE A 282 -26.99 -20.27 -62.51
N ASP A 283 -27.77 -19.22 -62.23
CA ASP A 283 -29.19 -19.19 -62.54
C ASP A 283 -29.47 -19.20 -64.05
N LYS A 284 -28.67 -18.47 -64.84
CA LYS A 284 -28.76 -18.51 -66.32
C LYS A 284 -28.45 -19.91 -66.86
N LEU A 285 -27.41 -20.57 -66.34
CA LEU A 285 -27.05 -21.93 -66.74
C LEU A 285 -28.14 -22.93 -66.35
N ARG A 286 -28.72 -22.82 -65.15
CA ARG A 286 -29.86 -23.64 -64.71
C ARG A 286 -31.05 -23.50 -65.66
N LYS A 287 -31.41 -22.28 -66.06
CA LYS A 287 -32.48 -22.04 -67.04
C LYS A 287 -32.17 -22.70 -68.40
N LYS A 288 -30.96 -22.51 -68.93
CA LYS A 288 -30.54 -23.17 -70.19
C LYS A 288 -30.61 -24.69 -70.11
N ILE A 289 -30.20 -25.28 -68.98
CA ILE A 289 -30.30 -26.73 -68.77
C ILE A 289 -31.76 -27.19 -68.79
N GLU A 290 -32.67 -26.46 -68.13
CA GLU A 290 -34.11 -26.77 -68.18
C GLU A 290 -34.70 -26.66 -69.59
N GLU A 291 -34.30 -25.66 -70.36
CA GLU A 291 -34.73 -25.51 -71.77
C GLU A 291 -34.21 -26.65 -72.67
N LEU A 292 -33.02 -27.19 -72.39
CA LEU A 292 -32.41 -28.27 -73.16
C LEU A 292 -32.93 -29.67 -72.80
N LYS A 293 -33.46 -29.87 -71.58
CA LYS A 293 -34.07 -31.14 -71.14
C LYS A 293 -35.14 -31.70 -72.08
N PRO A 294 -36.14 -30.93 -72.57
CA PRO A 294 -37.13 -31.43 -73.52
C PRO A 294 -36.53 -31.81 -74.88
N ALA A 295 -35.49 -31.12 -75.35
CA ALA A 295 -34.82 -31.44 -76.61
C ALA A 295 -34.01 -32.75 -76.55
N LEU A 296 -33.37 -33.03 -75.40
CA LEU A 296 -32.66 -34.28 -75.14
C LEU A 296 -33.61 -35.47 -75.00
N THR A 297 -34.74 -35.30 -74.29
CA THR A 297 -35.77 -36.36 -74.17
C THR A 297 -36.44 -36.68 -75.50
N PHE A 298 -36.62 -35.69 -76.39
CA PHE A 298 -37.14 -35.90 -77.74
C PHE A 298 -36.15 -36.63 -78.67
N LYS A 299 -34.84 -36.34 -78.57
CA LYS A 299 -33.79 -37.09 -79.30
C LYS A 299 -33.68 -38.55 -78.84
N PHE A 300 -33.73 -38.80 -77.53
CA PHE A 300 -33.65 -40.17 -77.00
C PHE A 300 -34.87 -41.04 -77.38
N ARG A 301 -36.07 -40.46 -77.50
CA ARG A 301 -37.27 -41.18 -77.97
C ARG A 301 -37.25 -41.55 -79.46
N LYS A 302 -36.36 -40.97 -80.26
CA LYS A 302 -36.18 -41.30 -81.69
C LYS A 302 -35.08 -42.33 -81.96
N SER A 303 -34.32 -42.72 -80.93
CA SER A 303 -33.18 -43.63 -81.03
C SER A 303 -33.40 -44.97 -80.30
N ILE A 304 -34.63 -45.24 -79.88
CA ILE A 304 -35.16 -46.54 -79.42
C ILE A 304 -36.20 -46.99 -80.43
#